data_AF-A0A3N5XU90-F1
#
_entry.id   AF-A0A3N5XU90-F1
#
_cell.length_a   1.000
_cell.length_b   1.000
_cell.length_c   1.000
_cell.angle_alpha   90.00
_cell.angle_beta   90.00
_cell.angle_gamma   90.00
#
_symmetry.space_group_name_H-M   'P 1'
#
loop_
_entity.id
_entity.type
_entity.pdbx_description
1 polymer ?
#
loop_
_entity_poly.entity_id
_entity_poly.type
_entity_poly.pdbx_seq_one_letter_code
_entity_poly.pdbx_strand_id
1 'polypeptide(L)'
;MCCFFMVLMFLGPRVAFLVYWLIPAGRLQMQMAFNTWIWPVLGVIFLPWTTLMYTFVYGANGMVGFDWVWVGLALAVDIATYAGGGYKRRSVPGYPTTAP
;
A
#
# COMPACT_ATOMS: atom_id res chain seq x y z
N MET A 1 -3.71 22.09 0.65
CA MET A 1 -2.72 21.17 1.26
C MET A 1 -3.07 19.68 1.14
N CYS A 2 -4.30 19.30 0.78
CA CYS A 2 -4.70 17.91 0.53
C CYS A 2 -3.91 17.17 -0.57
N CYS A 3 -3.31 17.89 -1.53
CA CYS A 3 -2.57 17.27 -2.63
C CYS A 3 -1.23 16.66 -2.18
N PHE A 4 -0.53 17.28 -1.23
CA PHE A 4 0.72 16.72 -0.70
C PHE A 4 0.45 15.42 0.07
N PHE A 5 -0.56 15.42 0.94
CA PHE A 5 -0.97 14.24 1.69
C PHE A 5 -1.47 13.11 0.78
N MET A 6 -2.27 13.43 -0.25
CA MET A 6 -2.70 12.42 -1.23
C MET A 6 -1.54 11.85 -2.05
N VAL A 7 -0.57 12.68 -2.46
CA VAL A 7 0.63 12.20 -3.16
C VAL A 7 1.45 11.29 -2.26
N LEU A 8 1.64 11.66 -1.00
CA LEU A 8 2.34 10.82 -0.03
C LEU A 8 1.58 9.51 0.21
N MET A 9 0.25 9.53 0.23
CA MET A 9 -0.55 8.34 0.50
C MET A 9 -0.68 7.39 -0.70
N PHE A 10 -0.57 7.91 -1.93
CA PHE A 10 -0.70 7.12 -3.17
C PHE A 10 0.65 6.72 -3.77
N LEU A 11 1.63 7.63 -3.75
CA LEU A 11 2.97 7.41 -4.28
C LEU A 11 3.93 6.92 -3.19
N GLY A 12 3.75 7.38 -1.95
CA GLY A 12 4.63 7.04 -0.83
C GLY A 12 4.77 5.54 -0.56
N PRO A 13 3.71 4.71 -0.61
CA PRO A 13 3.85 3.26 -0.42
C PRO A 13 4.72 2.58 -1.47
N ARG A 14 4.58 2.99 -2.73
CA ARG A 14 5.35 2.43 -3.86
C ARG A 14 6.81 2.84 -3.76
N VAL A 15 7.07 4.09 -3.42
CA VAL A 15 8.42 4.62 -3.20
C VAL A 15 9.03 4.00 -1.94
N ALA A 16 8.28 3.91 -0.85
CA ALA A 16 8.72 3.31 0.40
C ALA A 16 9.03 1.82 0.21
N PHE A 17 8.26 1.09 -0.58
CA PHE A 17 8.58 -0.28 -0.96
C PHE A 17 9.92 -0.36 -1.73
N LEU A 18 10.14 0.51 -2.72
CA LEU A 18 11.40 0.54 -3.47
C LEU A 18 12.60 0.85 -2.55
N VAL A 19 12.45 1.83 -1.65
CA VAL A 19 13.47 2.18 -0.66
C VAL A 19 13.72 1.00 0.29
N TYR A 20 12.66 0.37 0.78
CA TYR A 20 12.74 -0.77 1.68
C TYR A 20 13.38 -2.00 1.03
N TRP A 21 13.14 -2.22 -0.27
CA TRP A 21 13.81 -3.27 -1.05
C TRP A 21 15.29 -2.98 -1.35
N LEU A 22 15.67 -1.70 -1.41
CA LEU A 22 17.07 -1.29 -1.58
C LEU A 22 17.89 -1.49 -0.29
N ILE A 23 17.23 -1.44 0.87
CA ILE A 23 17.85 -1.68 2.17
C ILE A 23 18.08 -3.19 2.38
N PRO A 24 19.29 -3.65 2.76
CA PRO A 24 19.58 -5.06 2.97
C PRO A 24 18.67 -5.74 4.00
N ALA A 25 18.35 -5.03 5.09
CA ALA A 25 17.47 -5.52 6.14
C ALA A 25 16.02 -5.72 5.64
N GLY A 26 15.49 -4.75 4.89
CA GLY A 26 14.14 -4.83 4.34
C GLY A 26 14.02 -5.92 3.25
N ARG A 27 15.06 -6.09 2.44
CA ARG A 27 15.14 -7.20 1.47
C ARG A 27 15.11 -8.57 2.16
N LEU A 28 15.84 -8.74 3.26
CA LEU A 28 15.83 -9.98 4.02
C LEU A 28 14.45 -10.24 4.63
N GLN A 29 13.81 -9.22 5.21
CA GLN A 29 12.43 -9.35 5.72
C GLN A 29 11.43 -9.73 4.64
N MET A 30 11.55 -9.18 3.43
CA MET A 30 10.72 -9.58 2.29
C MET A 30 10.92 -11.05 1.91
N GLN A 31 12.16 -11.55 1.95
CA GLN A 31 12.45 -12.97 1.68
C GLN A 31 11.94 -13.90 2.77
N MET A 32 11.93 -13.45 4.03
CA MET A 32 11.36 -14.21 5.15
C MET A 32 9.83 -14.22 5.14
N ALA A 33 9.22 -13.09 4.75
CA ALA A 33 7.78 -12.92 4.68
C ALA A 33 7.17 -13.56 3.42
N PHE A 34 7.89 -13.54 2.30
CA PHE A 34 7.45 -14.10 1.03
C PHE A 34 8.48 -15.05 0.46
N ASN A 35 8.08 -16.31 0.28
CA ASN A 35 8.94 -17.37 -0.28
C ASN A 35 9.25 -17.14 -1.79
N THR A 36 8.43 -16.38 -2.49
CA THR A 36 8.61 -16.09 -3.92
C THR A 36 8.51 -14.59 -4.19
N TRP A 37 9.26 -14.11 -5.19
CA TRP A 37 9.25 -12.72 -5.62
C TRP A 37 7.92 -12.24 -6.24
N ILE A 38 7.04 -13.16 -6.65
CA ILE A 38 5.77 -12.84 -7.33
C ILE A 38 4.77 -12.13 -6.38
N TRP A 39 4.68 -12.59 -5.14
CA TRP A 39 3.75 -12.08 -4.13
C TRP A 39 4.00 -10.62 -3.77
N PRO A 40 5.23 -10.19 -3.43
CA PRO A 40 5.49 -8.79 -3.13
C PRO A 40 5.28 -7.88 -4.37
N VAL A 41 5.55 -8.37 -5.59
CA VAL A 41 5.29 -7.59 -6.81
C VAL A 41 3.79 -7.38 -7.03
N LEU A 42 2.98 -8.43 -6.90
CA LEU A 42 1.51 -8.30 -6.97
C LEU A 42 0.97 -7.40 -5.87
N GLY A 43 1.51 -7.56 -4.66
CA GLY A 43 1.18 -6.75 -3.50
C GLY A 43 1.39 -5.25 -3.74
N VAL A 44 2.52 -4.84 -4.29
CA VAL A 44 2.80 -3.41 -4.59
C VAL A 44 1.86 -2.83 -5.65
N ILE A 45 1.38 -3.66 -6.58
CA ILE A 45 0.49 -3.21 -7.66
C ILE A 45 -0.95 -3.04 -7.15
N PHE A 46 -1.45 -4.02 -6.38
CA PHE A 46 -2.85 -4.09 -5.98
C PHE A 46 -3.13 -3.61 -4.55
N LEU A 47 -2.19 -3.79 -3.62
CA LEU A 47 -2.37 -3.54 -2.19
C LEU A 47 -1.06 -3.02 -1.56
N PRO A 48 -0.57 -1.86 -2.01
CA PRO A 48 0.76 -1.40 -1.64
C PRO A 48 0.91 -1.12 -0.15
N TRP A 49 -0.11 -0.58 0.53
CA TRP A 49 -0.05 -0.38 1.98
C TRP A 49 -0.07 -1.70 2.74
N THR A 50 -0.96 -2.59 2.34
CA THR A 50 -1.12 -3.90 2.99
C THR A 50 0.18 -4.70 2.90
N THR A 51 0.83 -4.69 1.73
CA THR A 51 2.08 -5.41 1.51
C THR A 51 3.22 -4.85 2.34
N LEU A 52 3.33 -3.52 2.42
CA LEU A 52 4.37 -2.88 3.22
C LEU A 52 4.17 -3.18 4.71
N MET A 53 2.94 -3.04 5.22
CA MET A 53 2.64 -3.33 6.62
C MET A 53 2.79 -4.81 6.94
N TYR A 54 2.41 -5.69 6.03
CA TYR A 54 2.64 -7.13 6.15
C TYR A 54 4.13 -7.42 6.35
N THR A 55 5.00 -6.90 5.47
CA THR A 55 6.45 -7.11 5.59
C THR A 55 7.08 -6.48 6.83
N PHE A 56 6.55 -5.34 7.27
CA PHE A 56 7.09 -4.62 8.42
C PHE A 56 6.77 -5.32 9.74
N VAL A 57 5.57 -5.86 9.86
CA VAL A 57 5.08 -6.55 11.07
C VAL A 57 5.52 -8.01 11.09
N TYR A 58 5.83 -8.61 9.94
CA TYR A 58 6.28 -10.00 9.86
C TYR A 58 7.58 -10.23 10.65
N GLY A 59 7.45 -10.83 11.84
CA GLY A 59 8.54 -11.15 12.74
C GLY A 59 9.08 -12.56 12.57
N ALA A 60 10.10 -12.91 13.36
CA ALA A 60 10.74 -14.24 13.33
C ALA A 60 9.79 -15.39 13.68
N ASN A 61 8.73 -15.13 14.45
CA ASN A 61 7.70 -16.11 14.80
C ASN A 61 6.48 -16.07 13.86
N GLY A 62 6.58 -15.38 12.73
CA GLY A 62 5.45 -15.11 11.83
C GLY A 62 4.53 -14.01 12.38
N MET A 63 3.28 -14.00 11.91
CA MET A 63 2.25 -13.05 12.36
C MET A 63 1.52 -13.56 13.60
N VAL A 64 1.52 -12.77 14.66
CA VAL A 64 0.95 -13.18 15.96
C VAL A 64 -0.10 -12.19 16.43
N GLY A 65 -1.31 -12.69 16.73
CA GLY A 65 -2.35 -11.96 17.46
C GLY A 65 -2.71 -10.59 16.88
N PHE A 66 -2.13 -9.53 17.44
CA PHE A 66 -2.44 -8.14 17.13
C PHE A 66 -1.89 -7.64 15.79
N ASP A 67 -0.93 -8.36 15.20
CA ASP A 67 -0.33 -8.04 13.91
C ASP A 67 -1.36 -7.93 12.78
N TRP A 68 -2.41 -8.76 12.84
CA TRP A 68 -3.50 -8.76 11.87
C TRP A 68 -4.33 -7.48 11.88
N VAL A 69 -4.40 -6.78 13.02
CA VAL A 69 -5.11 -5.49 13.11
C VAL A 69 -4.40 -4.44 12.26
N TRP A 70 -3.07 -4.41 12.30
CA TRP A 70 -2.27 -3.50 11.48
C TRP A 70 -2.40 -3.79 9.99
N VAL A 71 -2.38 -5.07 9.60
CA VAL A 71 -2.60 -5.48 8.22
C VAL A 71 -4.01 -5.10 7.76
N GLY A 72 -5.03 -5.31 8.60
CA GLY A 72 -6.42 -4.92 8.32
C GLY A 72 -6.60 -3.41 8.15
N LEU A 73 -5.93 -2.61 8.98
CA LEU A 73 -5.91 -1.15 8.81
C LEU A 73 -5.24 -0.75 7.49
N ALA A 74 -4.11 -1.35 7.15
CA ALA A 74 -3.42 -1.08 5.89
C ALA A 74 -4.28 -1.45 4.66
N LEU A 75 -5.06 -2.55 4.75
CA LEU A 75 -6.05 -2.91 3.74
C LEU A 75 -7.17 -1.87 3.62
N ALA A 76 -7.68 -1.36 4.74
CA ALA A 76 -8.67 -0.29 4.71
C ALA A 76 -8.11 1.00 4.06
N VAL A 77 -6.83 1.30 4.31
CA VAL A 77 -6.13 2.42 3.65
C VAL A 77 -6.02 2.18 2.14
N ASP A 78 -5.65 0.98 1.70
CA ASP A 78 -5.62 0.66 0.26
C ASP A 78 -6.99 0.90 -0.39
N ILE A 79 -8.08 0.40 0.21
CA ILE A 79 -9.45 0.64 -0.29
C ILE A 79 -9.77 2.15 -0.33
N ALA A 80 -9.41 2.89 0.72
CA ALA A 80 -9.62 4.33 0.79
C ALA A 80 -8.84 5.09 -0.31
N THR A 81 -7.63 4.64 -0.65
CA THR A 81 -6.85 5.24 -1.74
C THR A 81 -7.50 5.01 -3.11
N TYR A 82 -8.06 3.81 -3.36
CA TYR A 82 -8.80 3.53 -4.59
C TYR A 82 -10.10 4.34 -4.67
N ALA A 83 -10.84 4.45 -3.57
CA ALA A 83 -12.07 5.24 -3.51
C ALA A 83 -11.80 6.76 -3.70
N GLY A 84 -10.74 7.28 -3.08
CA GLY A 84 -10.38 8.70 -3.11
C GLY A 84 -10.09 9.24 -4.52
N GLY A 85 -9.56 8.41 -5.43
CA GLY A 85 -9.35 8.78 -6.84
C GLY A 85 -10.65 8.98 -7.63
N GLY A 86 -11.68 8.17 -7.33
CA GLY A 86 -12.98 8.24 -8.02
C GLY A 86 -13.78 9.50 -7.68
N TYR A 87 -13.75 9.95 -6.42
CA TYR A 87 -14.46 11.17 -6.00
C TYR A 87 -13.84 12.44 -6.60
N LYS A 88 -12.51 12.48 -6.76
CA LYS A 88 -11.80 13.63 -7.33
C LYS A 88 -12.01 13.80 -8.83
N ARG A 89 -12.36 12.74 -9.55
CA ARG A 89 -12.66 12.81 -10.99
C ARG A 89 -13.82 13.74 -11.30
N ARG A 90 -14.81 13.82 -10.40
CA ARG A 90 -15.99 14.69 -10.51
C ARG A 90 -15.71 16.17 -10.27
N SER A 91 -14.55 16.49 -9.69
CA SER A 91 -14.11 17.87 -9.42
C SER A 91 -13.27 18.48 -10.55
N VAL A 92 -13.04 17.73 -11.64
CA VAL A 92 -12.32 18.23 -12.82
C VAL A 92 -13.22 19.24 -13.55
N PRO A 93 -12.75 20.48 -13.80
CA PRO A 93 -13.50 21.46 -14.58
C PRO A 93 -13.82 20.89 -15.97
N GLY A 94 -15.11 20.83 -16.33
CA GLY A 94 -15.57 20.21 -17.59
C GLY A 94 -15.98 18.74 -17.47
N TYR A 95 -16.07 18.17 -16.26
CA TYR A 95 -16.64 16.84 -16.07
C TYR A 95 -18.12 16.82 -16.49
N PRO A 96 -18.53 16.02 -17.50
CA PRO A 96 -19.91 15.98 -17.94
C PRO A 96 -20.79 15.46 -16.81
N THR A 97 -21.78 16.24 -16.39
CA THR A 97 -22.78 15.87 -15.37
C THR A 97 -23.79 14.83 -15.88
N THR A 98 -23.70 14.47 -17.17
CA THR A 98 -24.62 13.58 -17.89
C THR A 98 -23.98 12.27 -18.38
N ALA A 99 -22.82 11.87 -17.82
CA ALA A 99 -22.32 10.51 -18.10
C ALA A 99 -23.29 9.46 -17.50
N PRO A 100 -23.73 8.44 -18.28
CA PRO A 100 -24.69 7.44 -17.83
C PRO A 100 -24.20 6.62 -16.63
#